data_AF-A0A3M1DMZ6-F1
#
_entry.id   AF-A0A3M1DMZ6-F1
#
_cell.length_a   1.000
_cell.length_b   1.000
_cell.length_c   1.000
_cell.angle_alpha   90.00
_cell.angle_beta   90.00
_cell.angle_gamma   90.00
#
_symmetry.space_group_name_H-M   'P 1'
#
loop_
_entity.id
_entity.type
_entity.pdbx_description
1 polymer ?
#
loop_
_entity_poly.entity_id
_entity_poly.type
_entity_poly.pdbx_seq_one_letter_code
_entity_poly.pdbx_strand_id
1 'polypeptide(L)'
;MKMNHRTGHRWLGAPLVLALALALMTSLAWADGETGTVVVNSSNPLLQVKGTIGGTTKTVWAGTLYLQITGGPRVNTFCTDLLHSISNGDQVVASSEEMDCRVRWLLLHYPPRANAADYQNDTAPGRLPDVKKEMAARQAAVWYFSDGFVLLDASPTPHDVYTRTQEIIAAVQA
;
A
#
# COMPACT_ATOMS: atom_id res chain seq x y z
N MET A 1 -34.64 78.63 18.42
CA MET A 1 -34.47 77.63 17.35
C MET A 1 -33.18 76.86 17.64
N LYS A 2 -33.28 75.67 18.25
CA LYS A 2 -32.13 74.82 18.62
C LYS A 2 -32.48 73.42 18.10
N MET A 3 -31.77 72.96 17.09
CA MET A 3 -31.99 71.65 16.45
C MET A 3 -31.29 70.55 17.25
N ASN A 4 -32.06 69.53 17.62
CA ASN A 4 -31.55 68.29 18.21
C ASN A 4 -31.07 67.35 17.09
N HIS A 5 -29.79 66.96 17.11
CA HIS A 5 -29.29 65.83 16.33
C HIS A 5 -29.45 64.54 17.14
N ARG A 6 -30.31 63.63 16.66
CA ARG A 6 -30.32 62.22 17.07
C ARG A 6 -29.40 61.44 16.13
N THR A 7 -28.29 60.94 16.65
CA THR A 7 -27.44 59.95 16.00
C THR A 7 -27.99 58.54 16.27
N GLY A 8 -28.50 57.89 15.22
CA GLY A 8 -28.92 56.50 15.26
C GLY A 8 -27.73 55.56 15.12
N HIS A 9 -27.40 54.81 16.17
CA HIS A 9 -26.46 53.69 16.09
C HIS A 9 -27.15 52.50 15.42
N ARG A 10 -26.76 52.20 14.18
CA ARG A 10 -27.08 50.93 13.50
C ARG A 10 -26.16 49.84 14.04
N TRP A 11 -26.68 49.03 14.98
CA TRP A 11 -26.10 47.75 15.37
C TRP A 11 -26.29 46.73 14.24
N LEU A 12 -25.29 46.57 13.37
CA LEU A 12 -25.26 45.58 12.29
C LEU A 12 -24.14 44.52 12.48
N GLY A 13 -23.55 44.40 13.67
CA GLY A 13 -22.37 43.56 13.90
C GLY A 13 -22.63 42.13 14.40
N ALA A 14 -23.82 41.81 14.93
CA ALA A 14 -24.05 40.55 15.62
C ALA A 14 -24.24 39.30 14.72
N PRO A 15 -24.91 39.36 13.55
CA PRO A 15 -25.20 38.12 12.80
C PRO A 15 -23.98 37.59 12.02
N LEU A 16 -23.01 38.45 11.70
CA LEU A 16 -21.83 38.04 10.92
C LEU A 16 -20.85 37.19 11.76
N VAL A 17 -20.71 37.50 13.05
CA VAL A 17 -19.81 36.78 13.96
C VAL A 17 -20.33 35.38 14.27
N LEU A 18 -21.66 35.22 14.40
CA LEU A 18 -22.29 33.94 14.68
C LEU A 18 -22.22 32.98 13.47
N ALA A 19 -22.38 33.50 12.25
CA ALA A 19 -22.22 32.72 11.02
C ALA A 19 -20.78 32.23 10.82
N LEU A 20 -19.79 33.06 11.17
CA LEU A 20 -18.37 32.67 11.10
C LEU A 20 -18.02 31.59 12.12
N ALA A 21 -18.57 31.67 13.34
CA ALA A 21 -18.37 30.66 14.39
C ALA A 21 -19.01 29.30 14.04
N LEU A 22 -20.18 29.29 13.39
CA LEU A 22 -20.79 28.04 12.91
C LEU A 22 -20.01 27.41 11.75
N ALA A 23 -19.46 28.22 10.84
CA ALA A 23 -18.65 27.72 9.72
C ALA A 23 -17.30 27.13 10.17
N LEU A 24 -16.77 27.58 11.32
CA LEU A 24 -15.54 27.05 11.91
C LEU A 24 -15.74 25.73 12.69
N MET A 25 -16.97 25.36 13.05
CA MET A 25 -17.24 24.09 13.75
C MET A 25 -17.50 22.91 12.81
N THR A 26 -17.69 23.15 11.51
CA THR A 26 -17.92 22.08 10.51
C THR A 26 -16.62 21.51 9.92
N SER A 27 -15.45 22.01 10.30
CA SER A 27 -14.16 21.56 9.76
C SER A 27 -13.49 20.43 10.55
N LEU A 28 -14.15 19.86 11.56
CA LEU A 28 -13.74 18.58 12.17
C LEU A 28 -14.19 17.40 11.29
N ALA A 29 -13.90 17.46 9.98
CA ALA A 29 -14.06 16.33 9.09
C ALA A 29 -12.79 15.49 9.19
N TRP A 30 -12.82 14.50 10.09
CA TRP A 30 -12.04 13.26 10.13
C TRP A 30 -10.95 13.14 9.05
N ALA A 31 -9.75 13.62 9.38
CA ALA A 31 -8.53 13.23 8.69
C ALA A 31 -7.92 11.97 9.34
N ASP A 32 -8.76 11.07 9.86
CA ASP A 32 -8.28 9.72 10.16
C ASP A 32 -8.04 9.03 8.81
N GLY A 33 -6.77 8.89 8.43
CA GLY A 33 -6.41 8.15 7.23
C GLY A 33 -7.06 6.77 7.24
N GLU A 34 -7.42 6.24 6.07
CA GLU A 34 -7.99 4.90 5.98
C GLU A 34 -7.07 3.91 6.71
N THR A 35 -7.60 3.29 7.77
CA THR A 35 -6.85 2.33 8.55
C THR A 35 -7.15 0.92 8.05
N GLY A 36 -6.21 0.02 8.21
CA GLY A 36 -6.42 -1.39 7.92
C GLY A 36 -5.64 -2.29 8.86
N THR A 37 -6.06 -3.54 8.93
CA THR A 37 -5.40 -4.58 9.73
C THR A 37 -4.75 -5.59 8.80
N VAL A 38 -3.46 -5.86 9.01
CA VAL A 38 -2.73 -6.89 8.28
C VAL A 38 -3.29 -8.25 8.66
N VAL A 39 -3.60 -9.07 7.66
CA VAL A 39 -4.11 -10.43 7.84
C VAL A 39 -3.17 -11.41 7.14
N VAL A 40 -2.55 -12.29 7.93
CA VAL A 40 -1.66 -13.36 7.46
C VAL A 40 -2.13 -14.68 8.05
N ASN A 41 -2.40 -15.64 7.17
CA ASN A 41 -2.82 -16.99 7.52
C ASN A 41 -2.34 -18.00 6.46
N SER A 42 -2.66 -19.28 6.65
CA SER A 42 -2.23 -20.37 5.77
C SER A 42 -2.78 -20.29 4.34
N SER A 43 -3.81 -19.45 4.09
CA SER A 43 -4.38 -19.25 2.77
C SER A 43 -3.65 -18.18 1.96
N ASN A 44 -2.74 -17.41 2.55
CA ASN A 44 -1.89 -16.49 1.80
C ASN A 44 -0.94 -17.28 0.88
N PRO A 45 -0.76 -16.86 -0.39
CA PRO A 45 0.17 -17.53 -1.30
C PRO A 45 1.61 -17.08 -1.02
N LEU A 46 2.14 -17.53 0.12
CA LEU A 46 3.50 -17.23 0.58
C LEU A 46 4.45 -18.38 0.27
N LEU A 47 5.69 -18.02 -0.02
CA LEU A 47 6.81 -18.95 -0.24
C LEU A 47 8.09 -18.34 0.36
N GLN A 48 8.95 -19.16 0.94
CA GLN A 48 10.25 -18.69 1.38
C GLN A 48 11.18 -18.46 0.19
N VAL A 49 11.84 -17.30 0.20
CA VAL A 49 12.87 -16.94 -0.76
C VAL A 49 14.12 -16.46 -0.04
N LYS A 50 15.26 -16.65 -0.68
CA LYS A 50 16.58 -16.22 -0.19
C LYS A 50 17.10 -15.08 -1.05
N GLY A 51 17.60 -14.03 -0.42
CA GLY A 51 18.22 -12.91 -1.10
C GLY A 51 19.22 -12.17 -0.24
N THR A 52 19.71 -11.05 -0.75
CA THR A 52 20.61 -10.14 -0.02
C THR A 52 20.03 -8.74 0.04
N ILE A 53 20.28 -8.05 1.15
CA ILE A 53 19.96 -6.64 1.34
C ILE A 53 21.11 -5.97 2.09
N GLY A 54 21.68 -4.89 1.56
CA GLY A 54 22.87 -4.26 2.12
C GLY A 54 24.05 -5.25 2.32
N GLY A 55 24.20 -6.24 1.43
CA GLY A 55 25.22 -7.29 1.53
C GLY A 55 24.94 -8.42 2.53
N THR A 56 23.85 -8.34 3.32
CA THR A 56 23.47 -9.38 4.27
C THR A 56 22.51 -10.37 3.63
N THR A 57 22.79 -11.67 3.73
CA THR A 57 21.90 -12.72 3.24
C THR A 57 20.74 -12.95 4.23
N LYS A 58 19.51 -13.03 3.72
CA LYS A 58 18.30 -13.32 4.50
C LYS A 58 17.39 -14.30 3.77
N THR A 59 16.64 -15.09 4.54
CA THR A 59 15.50 -15.88 4.06
C THR A 59 14.22 -15.23 4.57
N VAL A 60 13.28 -14.93 3.67
CA VAL A 60 12.06 -14.18 3.98
C VAL A 60 10.85 -14.82 3.30
N TRP A 61 9.66 -14.60 3.86
CA TRP A 61 8.41 -15.05 3.26
C TRP A 61 7.93 -14.03 2.22
N ALA A 62 7.98 -14.39 0.94
CA ALA A 62 7.51 -13.57 -0.16
C ALA A 62 6.14 -14.03 -0.65
N GLY A 63 5.27 -13.09 -0.99
CA GLY A 63 3.99 -13.35 -1.62
C GLY A 63 2.93 -12.32 -1.24
N THR A 64 1.67 -12.66 -1.52
CA THR A 64 0.54 -11.75 -1.25
C THR A 64 0.10 -11.82 0.21
N LEU A 65 -0.03 -10.65 0.82
CA LEU A 65 -0.66 -10.44 2.12
C LEU A 65 -2.11 -9.96 1.92
N TYR A 66 -2.91 -10.05 2.99
CA TYR A 66 -4.23 -9.43 3.01
C TYR A 66 -4.21 -8.19 3.88
N LEU A 67 -4.92 -7.15 3.46
CA LEU A 67 -5.24 -6.00 4.28
C LEU A 67 -6.75 -5.92 4.45
N GLN A 68 -7.22 -5.96 5.69
CA GLN A 68 -8.62 -5.70 6.02
C GLN A 68 -8.80 -4.21 6.23
N ILE A 69 -9.43 -3.51 5.28
CA ILE A 69 -9.76 -2.09 5.46
C ILE A 69 -10.81 -1.93 6.56
N THR A 70 -10.61 -0.97 7.47
CA THR A 70 -11.55 -0.66 8.54
C THR A 70 -12.91 -0.26 7.96
N GLY A 71 -13.96 -1.02 8.27
CA GLY A 71 -15.30 -0.83 7.70
C GLY A 71 -15.42 -1.14 6.21
N GLY A 72 -14.35 -1.65 5.59
CA GLY A 72 -14.24 -1.86 4.15
C GLY A 72 -13.96 -3.31 3.75
N PRO A 73 -13.63 -3.55 2.47
CA PRO A 73 -13.30 -4.87 1.97
C PRO A 73 -11.92 -5.34 2.44
N ARG A 74 -11.67 -6.64 2.29
CA ARG A 74 -10.33 -7.21 2.31
C ARG A 74 -9.69 -7.03 0.93
N VAL A 75 -8.47 -6.53 0.89
CA VAL A 75 -7.70 -6.32 -0.34
C VAL A 75 -6.39 -7.12 -0.32
N ASN A 76 -5.93 -7.50 -1.51
CA ASN A 76 -4.65 -8.17 -1.71
C ASN A 76 -3.55 -7.11 -1.75
N THR A 77 -2.45 -7.32 -1.02
CA THR A 77 -1.36 -6.35 -0.94
C THR A 77 0.02 -7.02 -0.99
N PHE A 78 1.03 -6.26 -1.41
CA PHE A 78 2.43 -6.59 -1.23
C PHE A 78 3.03 -5.69 -0.16
N CYS A 79 4.05 -6.20 0.53
CA CYS A 79 4.87 -5.41 1.43
C CYS A 79 5.89 -4.61 0.62
N THR A 80 6.02 -3.31 0.84
CA THR A 80 7.01 -2.45 0.16
C THR A 80 8.18 -2.07 1.06
N ASP A 81 8.27 -2.66 2.24
CA ASP A 81 9.30 -2.35 3.23
C ASP A 81 9.75 -3.66 3.90
N LEU A 82 10.82 -4.23 3.38
CA LEU A 82 11.37 -5.49 3.88
C LEU A 82 12.12 -5.33 5.21
N LEU A 83 12.53 -4.09 5.54
CA LEU A 83 13.34 -3.80 6.72
C LEU A 83 12.50 -3.62 7.98
N HIS A 84 11.22 -3.25 7.84
CA HIS A 84 10.28 -3.14 8.95
C HIS A 84 9.25 -4.27 8.91
N SER A 85 9.41 -5.22 9.82
CA SER A 85 8.54 -6.39 9.88
C SER A 85 7.09 -6.02 10.20
N ILE A 86 6.16 -6.55 9.42
CA ILE A 86 4.73 -6.56 9.74
C ILE A 86 4.28 -7.96 10.17
N SER A 87 3.34 -7.99 11.10
CA SER A 87 2.76 -9.20 11.69
C SER A 87 1.24 -9.24 11.48
N ASN A 88 0.67 -10.43 11.60
CA ASN A 88 -0.78 -10.58 11.59
C ASN A 88 -1.41 -9.81 12.76
N GLY A 89 -2.39 -8.96 12.46
CA GLY A 89 -3.05 -8.09 13.44
C GLY A 89 -2.47 -6.69 13.54
N ASP A 90 -1.34 -6.41 12.90
CA ASP A 90 -0.77 -5.06 12.90
C ASP A 90 -1.70 -4.07 12.21
N GLN A 91 -1.83 -2.88 12.80
CA GLN A 91 -2.58 -1.78 12.20
C GLN A 91 -1.67 -0.97 11.29
N VAL A 92 -2.18 -0.67 10.11
CA VAL A 92 -1.54 0.23 9.14
C VAL A 92 -2.49 1.34 8.78
N VAL A 93 -1.93 2.45 8.30
CA VAL A 93 -2.68 3.62 7.88
C VAL A 93 -2.30 3.96 6.44
N ALA A 94 -3.27 4.39 5.65
CA ALA A 94 -2.99 5.01 4.37
C ALA A 94 -2.24 6.33 4.61
N SER A 95 -1.08 6.48 3.97
CA SER A 95 -0.29 7.71 3.99
C SER A 95 -0.31 8.39 2.62
N SER A 96 0.05 9.67 2.61
CA SER A 96 0.32 10.41 1.37
C SER A 96 1.79 10.32 0.94
N GLU A 97 2.54 9.35 1.48
CA GLU A 97 3.93 9.16 1.11
C GLU A 97 4.03 8.72 -0.35
N GLU A 98 4.98 9.30 -1.06
CA GLU A 98 5.18 8.97 -2.47
C GLU A 98 5.82 7.59 -2.61
N MET A 99 5.19 6.74 -3.42
CA MET A 99 5.73 5.46 -3.82
C MET A 99 6.60 5.62 -5.07
N ASP A 100 7.78 4.98 -5.09
CA ASP A 100 8.66 4.92 -6.26
C ASP A 100 7.86 4.53 -7.51
N CYS A 101 8.04 5.27 -8.61
CA CYS A 101 7.26 5.09 -9.82
C CYS A 101 7.40 3.69 -10.42
N ARG A 102 8.54 3.02 -10.22
CA ARG A 102 8.81 1.64 -10.66
C ARG A 102 8.00 0.64 -9.85
N VAL A 103 7.93 0.83 -8.52
CA VAL A 103 7.06 0.02 -7.66
C VAL A 103 5.59 0.24 -8.04
N ARG A 104 5.18 1.49 -8.26
CA ARG A 104 3.83 1.82 -8.73
C ARG A 104 3.50 1.12 -10.06
N TRP A 105 4.40 1.20 -11.04
CA TRP A 105 4.21 0.55 -12.34
C TRP A 105 4.10 -0.98 -12.18
N LEU A 106 4.95 -1.58 -11.34
CA LEU A 106 4.92 -3.00 -11.04
C LEU A 106 3.58 -3.42 -10.46
N LEU A 107 3.04 -2.68 -9.47
CA LEU A 107 1.74 -3.00 -8.86
C LEU A 107 0.57 -2.91 -9.85
N LEU A 108 0.67 -2.07 -10.88
CA LEU A 108 -0.36 -1.95 -11.93
C LEU A 108 -0.31 -3.07 -12.96
N HIS A 109 0.89 -3.59 -13.28
CA HIS A 109 1.08 -4.60 -14.33
C HIS A 109 1.20 -6.03 -13.79
N TYR A 110 1.67 -6.17 -12.56
CA TYR A 110 1.87 -7.41 -11.83
C TYR A 110 1.23 -7.34 -10.44
N PRO A 111 -0.10 -7.14 -10.35
CA PRO A 111 -0.79 -6.94 -9.08
C PRO A 111 -0.74 -8.18 -8.18
N PRO A 112 -0.92 -8.02 -6.86
CA PRO A 112 -1.06 -9.13 -5.93
C PRO A 112 -2.36 -9.92 -6.18
N ARG A 113 -2.24 -11.24 -6.10
CA ARG A 113 -3.32 -12.23 -6.25
C ARG A 113 -3.25 -13.18 -5.07
N ALA A 114 -4.39 -13.58 -4.52
CA ALA A 114 -4.37 -14.32 -3.27
C ALA A 114 -5.03 -15.69 -3.32
N ASN A 115 -5.88 -15.93 -4.33
CA ASN A 115 -6.54 -17.21 -4.51
C ASN A 115 -6.55 -17.63 -5.99
N ALA A 116 -6.87 -18.90 -6.25
CA ALA A 116 -6.87 -19.46 -7.60
C ALA A 116 -7.91 -18.79 -8.53
N ALA A 117 -9.06 -18.34 -8.01
CA ALA A 117 -10.08 -17.67 -8.81
C ALA A 117 -9.60 -16.28 -9.28
N ASP A 118 -8.98 -15.49 -8.40
CA ASP A 118 -8.34 -14.22 -8.76
C ASP A 118 -7.22 -14.46 -9.77
N TYR A 119 -6.47 -15.55 -9.59
CA TYR A 119 -5.30 -15.86 -10.40
C TYR A 119 -5.64 -16.39 -11.80
N GLN A 120 -6.80 -17.02 -11.99
CA GLN A 120 -7.25 -17.51 -13.31
C GLN A 120 -7.39 -16.38 -14.34
N ASN A 121 -7.77 -15.17 -13.88
CA ASN A 121 -7.92 -13.99 -14.72
C ASN A 121 -6.63 -13.18 -14.85
N ASP A 122 -5.52 -13.65 -14.28
CA ASP A 122 -4.23 -12.99 -14.40
C ASP A 122 -3.64 -13.21 -15.80
N THR A 123 -3.43 -12.12 -16.53
CA THR A 123 -2.95 -12.13 -17.91
C THR A 123 -1.51 -11.65 -18.04
N ALA A 124 -0.78 -11.54 -16.93
CA ALA A 124 0.62 -11.10 -16.97
C ALA A 124 1.46 -12.04 -17.87
N PRO A 125 2.17 -11.51 -18.88
CA PRO A 125 2.98 -12.33 -19.77
C PRO A 125 4.03 -13.13 -18.99
N GLY A 126 4.18 -14.41 -19.33
CA GLY A 126 5.16 -15.31 -18.69
C GLY A 126 4.82 -15.75 -17.26
N ARG A 127 3.60 -15.53 -16.77
CA ARG A 127 3.22 -15.91 -15.41
C ARG A 127 3.44 -17.40 -15.13
N LEU A 128 3.89 -17.72 -13.92
CA LEU A 128 4.04 -19.11 -13.48
C LEU A 128 2.68 -19.78 -13.24
N PRO A 129 2.52 -21.09 -13.46
CA PRO A 129 1.23 -21.75 -13.19
C PRO A 129 0.88 -21.81 -11.69
N ASP A 130 1.89 -21.83 -10.81
CA ASP A 130 1.73 -21.84 -9.36
C ASP A 130 1.62 -20.41 -8.82
N VAL A 131 0.47 -20.09 -8.20
CA VAL A 131 0.20 -18.76 -7.63
C VAL A 131 1.18 -18.37 -6.52
N LYS A 132 1.64 -19.32 -5.69
CA LYS A 132 2.61 -19.02 -4.61
C LYS A 132 3.94 -18.60 -5.21
N LYS A 133 4.38 -19.30 -6.25
CA LYS A 133 5.61 -18.98 -6.95
C LYS A 133 5.52 -17.64 -7.70
N GLU A 134 4.43 -17.39 -8.42
CA GLU A 134 4.24 -16.11 -9.12
C GLU A 134 4.18 -14.94 -8.12
N MET A 135 3.44 -15.07 -7.02
CA MET A 135 3.34 -14.01 -6.02
C MET A 135 4.66 -13.77 -5.29
N ALA A 136 5.42 -14.83 -5.01
CA ALA A 136 6.77 -14.69 -4.46
C ALA A 136 7.70 -13.96 -5.43
N ALA A 137 7.61 -14.27 -6.74
CA ALA A 137 8.42 -13.63 -7.75
C ALA A 137 8.10 -12.12 -7.88
N ARG A 138 6.81 -11.77 -7.89
CA ARG A 138 6.32 -10.37 -7.91
C ARG A 138 6.72 -9.60 -6.65
N GLN A 139 6.53 -10.20 -5.47
CA GLN A 139 6.93 -9.59 -4.20
C GLN A 139 8.44 -9.36 -4.10
N ALA A 140 9.27 -10.30 -4.58
CA ALA A 140 10.71 -10.12 -4.63
C ALA A 140 11.13 -8.98 -5.58
N ALA A 141 10.43 -8.80 -6.70
CA ALA A 141 10.64 -7.68 -7.62
C ALA A 141 10.21 -6.33 -7.00
N VAL A 142 9.13 -6.31 -6.19
CA VAL A 142 8.78 -5.12 -5.37
C VAL A 142 9.96 -4.74 -4.47
N TRP A 143 10.48 -5.69 -3.69
CA TRP A 143 11.61 -5.43 -2.78
C TRP A 143 12.92 -5.08 -3.48
N TYR A 144 13.12 -5.51 -4.72
CA TYR A 144 14.26 -5.06 -5.51
C TYR A 144 14.24 -3.53 -5.71
N PHE A 145 13.07 -2.97 -6.02
CA PHE A 145 12.92 -1.53 -6.25
C PHE A 145 12.70 -0.71 -4.97
N SER A 146 12.03 -1.27 -3.95
CA SER A 146 11.77 -0.54 -2.70
C SER A 146 12.95 -0.59 -1.72
N ASP A 147 13.59 -1.75 -1.59
CA ASP A 147 14.55 -2.03 -0.51
C ASP A 147 15.96 -2.41 -1.02
N GLY A 148 16.15 -2.54 -2.33
CA GLY A 148 17.39 -3.03 -2.92
C GLY A 148 17.63 -4.52 -2.66
N PHE A 149 16.56 -5.30 -2.46
CA PHE A 149 16.66 -6.74 -2.27
C PHE A 149 17.09 -7.45 -3.56
N VAL A 150 18.22 -8.15 -3.51
CA VAL A 150 18.70 -8.98 -4.62
C VAL A 150 18.38 -10.44 -4.33
N LEU A 151 17.40 -10.97 -5.04
CA LEU A 151 17.01 -12.38 -4.96
C LEU A 151 18.16 -13.28 -5.42
N LEU A 152 18.41 -14.37 -4.70
CA LEU A 152 19.43 -15.37 -5.03
C LEU A 152 18.80 -16.63 -5.61
N ASP A 153 19.42 -17.18 -6.66
CA ASP A 153 19.13 -18.51 -7.20
C ASP A 153 19.75 -19.60 -6.31
N ALA A 154 19.23 -19.70 -5.10
CA ALA A 154 19.72 -20.63 -4.08
C ALA A 154 18.60 -21.04 -3.13
N SER A 155 18.64 -22.28 -2.67
CA SER A 155 17.67 -22.82 -1.70
C SER A 155 17.49 -21.89 -0.48
N PRO A 156 16.24 -21.62 -0.04
CA PRO A 156 14.99 -22.24 -0.50
C PRO A 156 14.34 -21.67 -1.77
N THR A 157 14.92 -20.66 -2.43
CA THR A 157 14.34 -20.06 -3.64
C THR A 157 14.24 -21.09 -4.77
N PRO A 158 13.04 -21.37 -5.31
CA PRO A 158 12.93 -22.16 -6.53
C PRO A 158 13.49 -21.41 -7.74
N HIS A 159 14.18 -22.12 -8.63
CA HIS A 159 14.82 -21.51 -9.80
C HIS A 159 13.83 -20.77 -10.71
N ASP A 160 12.60 -21.28 -10.86
CA ASP A 160 11.55 -20.62 -11.64
C ASP A 160 11.07 -19.31 -11.01
N VAL A 161 11.05 -19.20 -9.67
CA VAL A 161 10.80 -17.94 -8.96
C VAL A 161 11.92 -16.94 -9.22
N TYR A 162 13.19 -17.39 -9.16
CA TYR A 162 14.34 -16.52 -9.46
C TYR A 162 14.27 -15.95 -10.88
N THR A 163 14.16 -16.82 -11.88
CA THR A 163 14.08 -16.42 -13.29
C THR A 163 12.90 -15.47 -13.52
N ARG A 164 11.74 -15.79 -12.95
CA ARG A 164 10.54 -14.95 -13.07
C ARG A 164 10.72 -13.56 -12.44
N THR A 165 11.39 -13.47 -11.29
CA THR A 165 11.71 -12.16 -10.69
C THR A 165 12.60 -11.33 -11.61
N GLN A 166 13.61 -11.93 -12.25
CA GLN A 166 14.48 -11.20 -13.19
C GLN A 166 13.70 -10.69 -14.42
N GLU A 167 12.76 -11.48 -14.95
CA GLU A 167 11.89 -11.05 -16.05
C GLU A 167 11.03 -9.83 -15.67
N ILE A 168 10.44 -9.85 -14.47
CA ILE A 168 9.61 -8.74 -13.98
C ILE A 168 10.48 -7.48 -13.78
N ILE A 169 11.67 -7.62 -13.19
CA ILE A 169 12.61 -6.50 -13.02
C ILE A 169 12.99 -5.91 -14.39
N ALA A 170 13.30 -6.75 -15.37
CA ALA A 170 13.63 -6.30 -16.72
C ALA A 170 12.45 -5.58 -17.40
N ALA A 171 11.22 -6.08 -17.23
CA ALA A 171 10.02 -5.43 -17.78
C ALA A 171 9.77 -4.03 -17.20
N VAL A 172 10.11 -3.79 -15.93
CA VAL A 172 10.02 -2.47 -15.29
C VAL A 172 11.08 -1.49 -15.80
N GLN A 173 12.21 -2.00 -16.31
CA GLN A 173 13.36 -1.21 -16.77
C GLN A 173 13.35 -0.91 -18.28
N ALA A 174 12.44 -1.53 -19.03
CA ALA A 174 12.29 -1.36 -20.48
C ALA A 174 11.49 -0.11 -20.85
#